data_AF-A0A7Y8ASW5-F1
#
_entry.id   AF-A0A7Y8ASW5-F1
#
_cell.length_a   1.000
_cell.length_b   1.000
_cell.length_c   1.000
_cell.angle_alpha   90.00
_cell.angle_beta   90.00
_cell.angle_gamma   90.00
#
_symmetry.space_group_name_H-M   'P 1'
#
loop_
_entity.id
_entity.type
_entity.pdbx_description
1 polymer ?
#
loop_
_entity_poly.entity_id
_entity_poly.type
_entity_poly.pdbx_seq_one_letter_code
_entity_poly.pdbx_strand_id
1 'polypeptide(L)'
;MAFLMALSTGAIVFVVFVVCKVMASQRDSETNIRITLAAGAIAVVMIWVWYFNWSSSPDRAREQVEKDCNNTTMAFVMSQNFVKQRLKAPSTASFPYITDSGVRVDVIPNCSFGVSAYVDAQNAFGASIRNRYTVKMSYDRASKMWRATELNIQ
;
A
#
# COMPACT_ATOMS: atom_id res chain seq x y z
N MET A 1 10.06 -11.25 -5.33
CA MET A 1 9.34 -12.54 -5.47
C MET A 1 9.19 -12.96 -6.95
N ALA A 2 8.55 -12.18 -7.83
CA ALA A 2 8.39 -12.53 -9.25
C ALA A 2 9.72 -12.85 -9.99
N PHE A 3 10.79 -12.11 -9.72
CA PHE A 3 12.11 -12.35 -10.31
C PHE A 3 12.70 -13.72 -9.92
N LEU A 4 12.57 -14.13 -8.65
CA LEU A 4 13.03 -15.44 -8.18
C LEU A 4 12.24 -16.60 -8.80
N MET A 5 10.94 -16.38 -9.05
CA MET A 5 10.08 -17.35 -9.74
C MET A 5 10.49 -17.54 -11.20
N ALA A 6 10.84 -16.46 -11.90
CA ALA A 6 11.34 -16.51 -13.28
C ALA A 6 12.68 -17.27 -13.37
N LEU A 7 13.57 -17.10 -12.39
CA LEU A 7 14.81 -17.88 -12.31
C LEU A 7 14.54 -19.36 -12.09
N SER A 8 13.60 -19.72 -11.21
CA SER A 8 13.27 -21.12 -10.93
C SER A 8 12.65 -21.84 -12.15
N THR A 9 11.79 -21.15 -12.91
CA THR A 9 11.22 -21.68 -14.15
C THR A 9 12.27 -21.81 -15.25
N GLY A 10 13.17 -20.82 -15.38
CA GLY A 10 14.31 -20.91 -16.28
C GLY A 10 15.22 -22.11 -15.97
N ALA A 11 15.48 -22.37 -14.68
CA ALA A 11 16.27 -23.53 -14.26
C ALA A 11 15.60 -24.87 -14.60
N ILE A 12 14.29 -25.00 -14.38
CA ILE A 12 13.53 -26.22 -14.73
C ILE A 12 13.56 -26.47 -16.24
N VAL A 13 13.35 -25.42 -17.05
CA VAL A 13 13.41 -25.53 -18.51
C VAL A 13 14.82 -25.92 -18.97
N PHE A 14 15.86 -25.34 -18.37
CA PHE A 14 17.25 -25.69 -18.68
C PHE A 14 17.56 -27.15 -18.34
N VAL A 15 17.16 -27.62 -17.17
CA VAL A 15 17.34 -29.03 -16.76
C VAL A 15 16.61 -29.98 -17.70
N VAL A 16 15.34 -29.70 -18.02
CA VAL A 16 14.56 -30.51 -18.97
C VAL A 16 15.23 -30.53 -20.34
N PHE A 17 15.74 -29.40 -20.82
CA PHE A 17 16.46 -29.32 -22.10
C PHE A 17 17.72 -30.17 -22.12
N VAL A 18 18.55 -30.09 -21.07
CA VAL A 18 19.79 -30.90 -20.95
C VAL A 18 19.46 -32.39 -20.89
N VAL A 19 18.46 -32.79 -20.10
CA VAL A 19 18.05 -34.19 -19.96
C VAL A 19 17.48 -34.74 -21.27
N CYS A 20 16.65 -33.98 -21.97
CA CYS A 20 16.15 -34.34 -23.29
C CYS A 20 17.28 -34.51 -24.33
N LYS A 21 18.29 -33.63 -24.30
CA LYS A 21 19.49 -33.77 -25.16
C LYS A 21 20.26 -35.07 -24.89
N VAL A 22 20.42 -35.45 -23.63
CA VAL A 22 21.11 -36.70 -23.25
C VAL A 22 20.30 -37.92 -23.68
N MET A 23 18.98 -37.93 -23.46
CA MET A 23 18.12 -39.05 -23.84
C MET A 23 17.99 -39.21 -25.36
N ALA A 24 18.06 -38.13 -26.13
CA ALA A 24 18.06 -38.19 -27.61
C ALA A 24 19.29 -38.92 -28.17
N SER A 25 20.36 -39.11 -27.38
CA SER A 25 21.53 -39.89 -27.76
C SER A 25 21.35 -41.41 -27.58
N GLN A 26 20.26 -41.88 -26.92
CA GLN A 26 19.96 -43.30 -26.73
C GLN A 26 18.94 -43.82 -27.73
N ARG A 27 19.10 -45.08 -28.16
CA ARG A 27 18.16 -45.80 -29.06
C ARG A 27 16.93 -46.23 -28.24
N ASP A 28 15.72 -45.97 -28.77
CA ASP A 28 14.40 -46.15 -28.11
C ASP A 28 14.07 -45.23 -26.91
N SER A 29 14.34 -43.93 -27.03
CA SER A 29 14.07 -42.95 -25.95
C SER A 29 12.80 -42.10 -26.13
N GLU A 30 11.98 -42.32 -27.17
CA GLU A 30 10.82 -41.47 -27.48
C GLU A 30 9.80 -41.36 -26.33
N THR A 31 9.46 -42.49 -25.71
CA THR A 31 8.50 -42.53 -24.58
C THR A 31 9.03 -41.76 -23.37
N ASN A 32 10.32 -41.88 -23.08
CA ASN A 32 10.97 -41.22 -21.94
C ASN A 32 11.09 -39.70 -22.14
N ILE A 33 11.33 -39.27 -23.38
CA ILE A 33 11.33 -37.84 -23.74
C ILE A 33 9.94 -37.24 -23.53
N ARG A 34 8.87 -37.92 -23.99
CA ARG A 34 7.48 -37.43 -23.81
C ARG A 34 7.09 -37.31 -22.34
N ILE A 35 7.43 -38.31 -21.53
CA ILE A 35 7.15 -38.30 -20.08
C ILE A 35 7.92 -37.15 -19.40
N THR A 36 9.19 -36.94 -19.76
CA THR A 36 10.03 -35.89 -19.16
C THR A 36 9.52 -34.49 -19.51
N LEU A 37 9.11 -34.27 -20.76
CA LEU A 37 8.48 -33.02 -21.18
C LEU A 37 7.17 -32.77 -20.45
N ALA A 38 6.32 -33.80 -20.30
CA ALA A 38 5.07 -33.70 -19.57
C ALA A 38 5.29 -33.39 -18.08
N ALA A 39 6.24 -34.08 -17.43
CA ALA A 39 6.60 -33.83 -16.04
C ALA A 39 7.14 -32.40 -15.82
N GLY A 40 8.00 -31.93 -16.73
CA GLY A 40 8.50 -30.55 -16.70
C GLY A 40 7.39 -29.51 -16.85
N ALA A 41 6.46 -29.72 -17.78
CA ALA A 41 5.30 -28.85 -17.98
C ALA A 41 4.41 -28.81 -16.74
N ILE A 42 4.12 -29.96 -16.12
CA ILE A 42 3.33 -30.06 -14.89
C ILE A 42 4.02 -29.32 -13.73
N ALA A 43 5.34 -29.48 -13.57
CA ALA A 43 6.11 -28.77 -12.54
C ALA A 43 6.02 -27.24 -12.70
N VAL A 44 6.15 -26.75 -13.94
CA VAL A 44 5.99 -25.32 -14.24
C VAL A 44 4.57 -24.84 -13.93
N VAL A 45 3.54 -25.59 -14.32
CA VAL A 45 2.14 -25.25 -14.03
C VAL A 45 1.88 -25.22 -12.52
N MET A 46 2.35 -26.22 -11.77
CA MET A 46 2.19 -26.25 -10.30
C MET A 46 2.84 -25.04 -9.63
N ILE A 47 4.03 -24.65 -10.07
CA ILE A 47 4.76 -23.47 -9.57
C ILE A 47 3.97 -22.18 -9.84
N TRP A 48 3.45 -22.03 -11.06
CA TRP A 48 2.64 -20.87 -11.41
C TRP A 48 1.29 -20.85 -10.69
N VAL A 49 0.59 -21.98 -10.58
CA VAL A 49 -0.68 -22.09 -9.84
C VAL A 49 -0.46 -21.74 -8.36
N TRP A 50 0.59 -22.27 -7.74
CA TRP A 50 0.94 -21.94 -6.37
C TRP A 50 1.28 -20.46 -6.20
N TYR A 51 2.08 -19.88 -7.11
CA TYR A 51 2.40 -18.46 -7.10
C TYR A 51 1.18 -17.57 -7.29
N PHE A 52 0.29 -17.90 -8.23
CA PHE A 52 -0.93 -17.14 -8.44
C PHE A 52 -1.83 -17.21 -7.22
N ASN A 53 -1.97 -18.40 -6.60
CA ASN A 53 -2.78 -18.60 -5.41
C ASN A 53 -2.21 -17.83 -4.20
N TRP A 54 -0.89 -17.84 -3.98
CA TRP A 54 -0.24 -16.97 -3.00
C TRP A 54 -0.44 -15.50 -3.40
N SER A 55 -0.21 -15.12 -4.66
CA SER A 55 -0.38 -13.76 -5.19
C SER A 55 -1.76 -13.17 -4.85
N SER A 56 -2.80 -13.99 -4.97
CA SER A 56 -4.18 -13.65 -4.71
C SER A 56 -4.63 -13.84 -3.26
N SER A 57 -3.72 -14.10 -2.31
CA SER A 57 -4.07 -14.33 -0.90
C SER A 57 -4.88 -13.15 -0.33
N PRO A 58 -6.08 -13.36 0.24
CA PRO A 58 -6.93 -12.29 0.78
C PRO A 58 -6.28 -11.52 1.94
N ASP A 59 -5.26 -12.08 2.59
CA ASP A 59 -4.55 -11.46 3.70
C ASP A 59 -3.86 -10.15 3.31
N ARG A 60 -3.35 -10.05 2.08
CA ARG A 60 -2.76 -8.80 1.58
C ARG A 60 -3.77 -7.67 1.45
N ALA A 61 -5.00 -8.00 1.06
CA ALA A 61 -6.07 -7.01 1.01
C ALA A 61 -6.42 -6.51 2.42
N ARG A 62 -6.42 -7.41 3.42
CA ARG A 62 -6.65 -7.08 4.83
C ARG A 62 -5.52 -6.22 5.41
N GLU A 63 -4.27 -6.56 5.11
CA GLU A 63 -3.10 -5.79 5.53
C GLU A 63 -3.11 -4.39 4.92
N GLN A 64 -3.45 -4.27 3.63
CA GLN A 64 -3.57 -2.97 2.97
C GLN A 64 -4.68 -2.13 3.59
N VAL A 65 -5.84 -2.75 3.86
CA VAL A 65 -6.98 -2.16 4.58
C VAL A 65 -6.55 -1.62 5.94
N GLU A 66 -5.81 -2.40 6.70
CA GLU A 66 -5.32 -2.03 8.02
C GLU A 66 -4.30 -0.87 7.92
N LYS A 67 -3.35 -0.97 6.99
CA LYS A 67 -2.37 0.10 6.72
C LYS A 67 -3.05 1.40 6.35
N ASP A 68 -4.01 1.38 5.45
CA ASP A 68 -4.72 2.58 4.99
C ASP A 68 -5.54 3.19 6.13
N CYS A 69 -6.23 2.37 6.92
CA CYS A 69 -7.09 2.83 8.01
C CYS A 69 -6.36 3.13 9.32
N ASN A 70 -5.07 2.79 9.43
CA ASN A 70 -4.19 3.16 10.54
C ASN A 70 -3.12 4.19 10.14
N ASN A 71 -3.21 4.79 8.94
CA ASN A 71 -2.22 5.76 8.47
C ASN A 71 -2.45 7.15 9.10
N THR A 72 -2.01 7.29 10.35
CA THR A 72 -2.12 8.54 11.13
C THR A 72 -1.34 9.70 10.51
N THR A 73 -0.20 9.42 9.87
CA THR A 73 0.61 10.42 9.16
C THR A 73 -0.17 11.05 8.01
N MET A 74 -0.80 10.21 7.17
CA MET A 74 -1.62 10.70 6.07
C MET A 74 -2.84 11.48 6.59
N ALA A 75 -3.49 10.98 7.65
CA ALA A 75 -4.62 11.67 8.27
C ALA A 75 -4.23 13.08 8.75
N PHE A 76 -3.06 13.23 9.38
CA PHE A 76 -2.53 14.52 9.79
C PHE A 76 -2.25 15.45 8.59
N VAL A 77 -1.60 14.96 7.54
CA VAL A 77 -1.34 15.77 6.34
C VAL A 77 -2.65 16.24 5.70
N MET A 78 -3.65 15.36 5.63
CA MET A 78 -4.95 15.70 5.06
C MET A 78 -5.74 16.67 5.95
N SER A 79 -5.61 16.62 7.28
CA SER A 79 -6.24 17.59 8.17
C SER A 79 -5.77 19.01 7.87
N GLN A 80 -4.48 19.18 7.61
CA GLN A 80 -3.90 20.49 7.30
C GLN A 80 -4.54 21.10 6.05
N ASN A 81 -4.86 20.29 5.03
CA ASN A 81 -5.51 20.77 3.81
C ASN A 81 -6.91 21.31 4.09
N PHE A 82 -7.71 20.62 4.91
CA PHE A 82 -9.04 21.08 5.30
C PHE A 82 -8.97 22.35 6.16
N VAL A 83 -7.99 22.43 7.07
CA VAL A 83 -7.78 23.63 7.90
C VAL A 83 -7.38 24.81 7.03
N LYS A 84 -6.42 24.65 6.12
CA LYS A 84 -5.97 25.71 5.19
C LYS A 84 -7.14 26.34 4.45
N GLN A 85 -8.10 25.55 3.96
CA GLN A 85 -9.27 26.05 3.23
C GLN A 85 -10.18 26.97 4.06
N ARG A 86 -10.09 26.92 5.40
CA ARG A 86 -10.91 27.73 6.31
C ARG A 86 -10.17 28.96 6.86
N LEU A 87 -8.85 29.03 6.68
CA LEU A 87 -8.04 30.16 7.13
C LEU A 87 -8.21 31.37 6.20
N LYS A 88 -8.10 32.57 6.76
CA LYS A 88 -8.16 33.83 6.00
C LYS A 88 -6.97 34.01 5.05
N ALA A 89 -5.79 33.57 5.49
CA ALA A 89 -4.54 33.66 4.74
C ALA A 89 -3.87 32.27 4.64
N PRO A 90 -4.38 31.36 3.79
CA PRO A 90 -3.94 29.96 3.72
C PRO A 90 -2.46 29.78 3.39
N SER A 91 -1.88 30.70 2.60
CA SER A 91 -0.46 30.67 2.21
C SER A 91 0.49 30.98 3.37
N THR A 92 -0.01 31.59 4.46
CA THR A 92 0.78 31.94 5.65
C THR A 92 0.71 30.87 6.75
N ALA A 93 -0.08 29.82 6.53
CA ALA A 93 -0.35 28.79 7.52
C ALA A 93 0.88 27.89 7.74
N SER A 94 1.40 27.90 8.96
CA SER A 94 2.48 27.03 9.43
C SER A 94 1.92 25.98 10.38
N PHE A 95 2.18 24.71 10.08
CA PHE A 95 1.72 23.57 10.84
C PHE A 95 2.88 22.89 11.57
N PRO A 96 2.63 22.31 12.76
CA PRO A 96 3.64 21.55 13.50
C PRO A 96 3.97 20.22 12.81
N TYR A 97 5.04 19.57 13.28
CA TYR A 97 5.30 18.18 12.96
C TYR A 97 4.35 17.26 13.72
N ILE A 98 4.07 16.07 13.19
CA ILE A 98 3.20 15.09 13.83
C ILE A 98 3.73 14.62 15.21
N THR A 99 5.03 14.74 15.42
CA THR A 99 5.73 14.39 16.67
C THR A 99 5.78 15.54 17.68
N ASP A 100 5.37 16.74 17.30
CA ASP A 100 5.45 17.90 18.19
C ASP A 100 4.43 17.81 19.33
N SER A 101 4.80 18.40 20.48
CA SER A 101 3.91 18.48 21.63
C SER A 101 2.62 19.22 21.28
N GLY A 102 1.48 18.64 21.63
CA GLY A 102 0.17 19.24 21.34
C GLY A 102 -0.42 18.85 19.98
N VAL A 103 0.23 17.92 19.27
CA VAL A 103 -0.38 17.19 18.15
C VAL A 103 -0.82 15.81 18.64
N ARG A 104 -2.06 15.44 18.32
CA ARG A 104 -2.64 14.13 18.62
C ARG A 104 -3.44 13.65 17.40
N VAL A 105 -3.21 12.41 17.01
CA VAL A 105 -3.97 11.74 15.95
C VAL A 105 -4.51 10.44 16.50
N ASP A 106 -5.83 10.33 16.53
CA ASP A 106 -6.56 9.16 17.00
C ASP A 106 -7.19 8.43 15.81
N VAL A 107 -7.03 7.11 15.78
CA VAL A 107 -7.77 6.25 14.85
C VAL A 107 -9.12 5.92 15.48
N ILE A 108 -10.19 6.14 14.71
CA ILE A 108 -11.58 5.95 15.10
C ILE A 108 -12.14 4.78 14.26
N PRO A 109 -13.15 4.03 14.76
CA PRO A 109 -13.82 2.99 13.97
C PRO A 109 -14.27 3.48 12.58
N ASN A 110 -14.40 2.53 11.64
CA ASN A 110 -14.81 2.79 10.25
C ASN A 110 -13.85 3.69 9.46
N CYS A 111 -12.53 3.46 9.60
CA CYS A 111 -11.49 4.20 8.85
C CYS A 111 -11.62 5.72 8.98
N SER A 112 -11.96 6.15 10.20
CA SER A 112 -12.09 7.55 10.56
C SER A 112 -10.94 7.97 11.46
N PHE A 113 -10.65 9.26 11.48
CA PHE A 113 -9.52 9.82 12.21
C PHE A 113 -9.92 11.10 12.91
N GLY A 114 -9.46 11.25 14.15
CA GLY A 114 -9.52 12.49 14.91
C GLY A 114 -8.14 13.12 14.95
N VAL A 115 -8.02 14.37 14.54
CA VAL A 115 -6.76 15.12 14.61
C VAL A 115 -6.97 16.35 15.47
N SER A 116 -6.16 16.51 16.50
CA SER A 116 -6.08 17.72 17.33
C SER A 116 -4.67 18.28 17.25
N ALA A 117 -4.53 19.52 16.79
CA ALA A 117 -3.24 20.18 16.62
C ALA A 117 -3.40 21.70 16.68
N TYR A 118 -2.36 22.44 16.31
CA TYR A 118 -2.39 23.89 16.19
C TYR A 118 -1.89 24.32 14.82
N VAL A 119 -2.22 25.56 14.44
CA VAL A 119 -1.74 26.21 13.23
C VAL A 119 -1.40 27.65 13.55
N ASP A 120 -0.24 28.11 13.09
CA ASP A 120 0.15 29.51 13.18
C ASP A 120 -0.16 30.15 11.83
N ALA A 121 -1.05 31.14 11.80
CA ALA A 121 -1.47 31.79 10.55
C ALA A 121 -1.75 33.27 10.76
N GLN A 122 -1.63 34.07 9.70
CA GLN A 122 -1.94 35.50 9.78
C GLN A 122 -3.45 35.74 9.82
N ASN A 123 -3.86 36.68 10.69
CA ASN A 123 -5.21 37.22 10.69
C ASN A 123 -5.37 38.33 9.64
N ALA A 124 -6.57 38.95 9.59
CA ALA A 124 -6.86 40.03 8.64
C ALA A 124 -6.01 41.31 8.83
N PHE A 125 -5.32 41.45 9.97
CA PHE A 125 -4.45 42.57 10.30
C PHE A 125 -2.95 42.25 10.06
N GLY A 126 -2.64 41.08 9.49
CA GLY A 126 -1.26 40.65 9.21
C GLY A 126 -0.48 40.15 10.44
N ALA A 127 -1.12 40.04 11.60
CA ALA A 127 -0.50 39.47 12.80
C ALA A 127 -0.58 37.93 12.75
N SER A 128 0.54 37.25 13.03
CA SER A 128 0.58 35.80 13.16
C SER A 128 -0.01 35.35 14.50
N ILE A 129 -1.02 34.49 14.48
CA ILE A 129 -1.70 33.97 15.67
C ILE A 129 -1.72 32.45 15.63
N ARG A 130 -1.47 31.84 16.79
CA ARG A 130 -1.61 30.40 17.01
C ARG A 130 -3.05 30.05 17.34
N ASN A 131 -3.69 29.31 16.45
CA ASN A 131 -5.03 28.77 16.65
C ASN A 131 -4.97 27.27 16.87
N ARG A 132 -5.79 26.75 17.79
CA ARG A 132 -5.92 25.30 17.98
C ARG A 132 -7.02 24.80 17.08
N TYR A 133 -6.85 23.62 16.51
CA TYR A 133 -7.88 23.03 15.67
C TYR A 133 -8.11 21.57 16.02
N THR A 134 -9.34 21.12 15.77
CA THR A 134 -9.70 19.71 15.81
C THR A 134 -10.48 19.36 14.56
N VAL A 135 -10.11 18.26 13.90
CA VAL A 135 -10.76 17.75 12.70
C VAL A 135 -11.12 16.29 12.92
N LYS A 136 -12.38 15.93 12.64
CA LYS A 136 -12.77 14.55 12.40
C LYS A 136 -12.91 14.34 10.91
N MET A 137 -12.35 13.23 10.43
CA MET A 137 -12.36 12.89 9.01
C MET A 137 -12.62 11.42 8.80
N SER A 138 -13.19 11.08 7.66
CA SER A 138 -13.40 9.72 7.19
C SER A 138 -12.63 9.50 5.89
N TYR A 139 -11.96 8.36 5.76
CA TYR A 139 -11.29 7.95 4.53
C TYR A 139 -12.14 6.94 3.75
N ASP A 140 -12.54 7.32 2.54
CA ASP A 140 -13.23 6.46 1.59
C ASP A 140 -12.21 5.73 0.73
N ARG A 141 -11.97 4.45 1.03
CA ARG A 141 -10.99 3.62 0.31
C ARG A 141 -11.36 3.34 -1.14
N ALA A 142 -12.65 3.26 -1.46
CA ALA A 142 -13.10 2.92 -2.80
C ALA A 142 -12.78 4.06 -3.77
N SER A 143 -13.07 5.30 -3.36
CA SER A 143 -12.75 6.49 -4.14
C SER A 143 -11.37 7.09 -3.82
N LYS A 144 -10.67 6.57 -2.80
CA LYS A 144 -9.44 7.13 -2.24
C LYS A 144 -9.57 8.60 -1.81
N MET A 145 -10.76 9.00 -1.35
CA MET A 145 -11.05 10.39 -0.99
C MET A 145 -11.14 10.56 0.53
N TRP A 146 -10.71 11.74 0.99
CA TRP A 146 -10.87 12.16 2.38
C TRP A 146 -12.04 13.12 2.49
N ARG A 147 -12.83 12.99 3.56
CA ARG A 147 -13.90 13.93 3.89
C ARG A 147 -13.74 14.37 5.33
N ALA A 148 -13.72 15.69 5.57
CA ALA A 148 -13.84 16.24 6.91
C ALA A 148 -15.33 16.25 7.30
N THR A 149 -15.67 15.51 8.35
CA THR A 149 -17.04 15.46 8.89
C THR A 149 -17.28 16.60 9.89
N GLU A 150 -16.27 16.90 10.70
CA GLU A 150 -16.28 17.99 11.66
C GLU A 150 -14.94 18.71 11.62
N LEU A 151 -14.96 20.04 11.61
CA LEU A 151 -13.76 20.87 11.68
C LEU A 151 -14.04 22.08 12.55
N ASN A 152 -13.23 22.26 13.58
CA ASN A 152 -13.28 23.38 14.50
C ASN A 152 -11.91 24.03 14.61
N ILE A 153 -11.85 25.37 14.54
CA ILE A 153 -10.65 26.18 14.71
C ILE A 153 -10.99 27.21 15.79
N GLN A 154 -10.20 27.22 16.86
CA GLN A 154 -10.32 28.10 18.02
C GLN A 154 -9.27 29.21 17.94
#